data_AF-A0A2E2HAJ0-F1
#
_entry.id   AF-A0A2E2HAJ0-F1
#
_cell.length_a   1.000
_cell.length_b   1.000
_cell.length_c   1.000
_cell.angle_alpha   90.00
_cell.angle_beta   90.00
_cell.angle_gamma   90.00
#
_symmetry.space_group_name_H-M   'P 1'
#
loop_
_entity.id
_entity.type
_entity.pdbx_description
1 polymer ?
#
loop_
_entity_poly.entity_id
_entity_poly.type
_entity_poly.pdbx_seq_one_letter_code
_entity_poly.pdbx_strand_id
1 'polypeptide(L)'
;MKTKIINLQFAFFLRDIVDRPDIEFGDLNSRLLNIFDAMPQMIPTPRELPPEVPVIIMKSSNGAYSCNISRSRIDFNLSRINEEKSNSDLVKDFNVKISALIKYILEKQEIIRFGMVARYFHKDNMAIRTLRGKYFTSLVDGAEELSLRYNKQSDYCGYKINDVIEISAVDAVNNGIQEKGILVQRDINNVPKSGSHFDFNTLLKLSEKYAPKITEAEIERLIK
;
A
#
# COMPACT_ATOMS: atom_id res chain seq x y z
N MET A 1 -8.51 -19.94 0.09
CA MET A 1 -8.68 -18.84 -0.90
C MET A 1 -7.56 -18.92 -1.94
N LYS A 2 -7.86 -18.79 -3.25
CA LYS A 2 -6.88 -18.86 -4.35
C LYS A 2 -6.11 -17.54 -4.53
N THR A 3 -6.79 -16.42 -4.29
CA THR A 3 -6.24 -15.05 -4.32
C THR A 3 -6.04 -14.57 -2.88
N LYS A 4 -4.84 -14.11 -2.53
CA LYS A 4 -4.52 -13.65 -1.17
C LYS A 4 -3.81 -12.32 -1.19
N ILE A 5 -4.23 -11.40 -0.32
CA ILE A 5 -3.45 -10.21 0.02
C ILE A 5 -2.12 -10.66 0.61
N ILE A 6 -1.01 -10.14 0.10
CA ILE A 6 0.30 -10.23 0.73
C ILE A 6 0.48 -9.02 1.66
N ASN A 7 0.22 -7.83 1.12
CA ASN A 7 0.47 -6.57 1.80
C ASN A 7 -0.46 -5.46 1.30
N LEU A 8 -0.89 -4.59 2.22
CA LEU A 8 -1.51 -3.31 1.95
C LEU A 8 -0.65 -2.20 2.56
N GLN A 9 -0.54 -1.07 1.87
CA GLN A 9 0.21 0.08 2.33
C GLN A 9 -0.55 1.36 2.01
N PHE A 10 -0.50 2.32 2.94
CA PHE A 10 -0.93 3.69 2.71
C PHE A 10 0.22 4.62 3.13
N ALA A 11 0.69 5.40 2.18
CA ALA A 11 1.78 6.36 2.34
C ALA A 11 1.23 7.78 2.36
N PHE A 12 1.69 8.59 3.29
CA PHE A 12 1.42 10.01 3.40
C PHE A 12 2.72 10.77 3.15
N PHE A 13 2.70 11.73 2.22
CA PHE A 13 3.84 12.60 1.93
C PHE A 13 3.51 13.99 2.45
N LEU A 14 4.31 14.42 3.43
CA LEU A 14 4.15 15.68 4.13
C LEU A 14 4.59 16.84 3.24
N ARG A 15 3.97 18.02 3.40
CA ARG A 15 4.40 19.23 2.69
C ARG A 15 5.79 19.66 3.13
N ASP A 16 5.99 19.70 4.43
CA ASP A 16 7.18 20.23 5.08
C ASP A 16 7.96 19.10 5.76
N ILE A 17 9.27 19.29 5.88
CA ILE A 17 10.15 18.34 6.57
C ILE A 17 10.00 18.53 8.08
N VAL A 18 9.56 17.49 8.77
CA VAL A 18 9.43 17.45 10.23
C VAL A 18 10.80 17.22 10.86
N ASP A 19 11.20 18.09 11.78
CA ASP A 19 12.51 18.00 12.44
C ASP A 19 12.57 16.96 13.56
N ARG A 20 11.47 16.80 14.30
CA ARG A 20 11.34 15.84 15.41
C ARG A 20 10.08 14.98 15.25
N PRO A 21 10.09 14.00 14.32
CA PRO A 21 8.93 13.13 14.11
C PRO A 21 8.50 12.39 15.38
N ASP A 22 9.44 12.15 16.29
CA ASP A 22 9.21 11.47 17.57
C ASP A 22 8.38 12.27 18.55
N ILE A 23 8.50 13.59 18.52
CA ILE A 23 7.66 14.50 19.29
C ILE A 23 6.35 14.72 18.55
N GLU A 24 6.43 15.04 17.25
CA GLU A 24 5.27 15.40 16.43
C GLU A 24 4.24 14.28 16.42
N PHE A 25 4.68 13.03 16.26
CA PHE A 25 3.82 11.86 16.11
C PHE A 25 3.87 10.90 17.31
N GLY A 26 4.38 11.34 18.46
CA GLY A 26 4.59 10.50 19.64
C GLY A 26 3.31 9.90 20.22
N ASP A 27 2.16 10.54 20.00
CA ASP A 27 0.84 10.07 20.45
C ASP A 27 0.10 9.20 19.42
N LEU A 28 0.67 8.92 18.24
CA LEU A 28 0.01 8.22 17.14
C LEU A 28 -0.55 6.86 17.58
N ASN A 29 0.25 6.06 18.30
CA ASN A 29 -0.18 4.73 18.71
C ASN A 29 -1.44 4.75 19.60
N SER A 30 -1.55 5.74 20.49
CA SER A 30 -2.71 5.91 21.36
C SER A 30 -3.99 6.19 20.55
N ARG A 31 -3.86 6.90 19.41
CA ARG A 31 -4.96 7.19 18.48
C ARG A 31 -5.40 5.98 17.68
N LEU A 32 -4.53 4.98 17.54
CA LEU A 32 -4.83 3.71 16.89
C LEU A 32 -5.09 2.59 17.91
N LEU A 33 -5.64 2.92 19.08
CA LEU A 33 -5.99 1.94 20.11
C LEU A 33 -4.82 1.03 20.51
N ASN A 34 -3.60 1.56 20.46
CA ASN A 34 -2.36 0.87 20.78
C ASN A 34 -2.13 -0.41 19.95
N ILE A 35 -2.47 -0.40 18.66
CA ILE A 35 -2.23 -1.55 17.76
C ILE A 35 -0.74 -1.91 17.63
N PHE A 36 0.17 -0.96 17.89
CA PHE A 36 1.61 -1.22 17.89
C PHE A 36 2.05 -1.54 19.32
N ASP A 37 1.96 -2.80 19.69
CA ASP A 37 2.26 -3.33 21.02
C ASP A 37 3.71 -3.83 21.16
N ALA A 38 4.49 -3.85 20.07
CA ALA A 38 5.93 -4.07 20.15
C ALA A 38 6.67 -2.79 20.55
N MET A 39 7.86 -2.94 21.14
CA MET A 39 8.71 -1.79 21.48
C MET A 39 9.06 -1.00 20.20
N PRO A 40 8.76 0.32 20.14
CA PRO A 40 9.08 1.14 18.99
C PRO A 40 10.60 1.26 18.83
N GLN A 41 11.07 1.26 17.59
CA GLN A 41 12.47 1.49 17.27
C GLN A 41 12.66 2.95 16.88
N MET A 42 13.63 3.59 17.55
CA MET A 42 14.07 4.95 17.28
C MET A 42 15.42 4.88 16.57
N ILE A 43 15.46 5.34 15.32
CA ILE A 43 16.68 5.35 14.50
C ILE A 43 17.29 6.76 14.60
N PRO A 44 18.48 6.92 15.20
CA PRO A 44 19.18 8.20 15.21
C PRO A 44 19.62 8.51 13.77
N THR A 45 18.77 9.26 13.06
CA THR A 45 18.94 9.54 11.64
C THR A 45 19.66 10.89 11.50
N PRO A 46 20.88 10.93 10.93
CA PRO A 46 21.59 12.18 10.65
C PRO A 46 20.77 13.09 9.73
N ARG A 47 20.94 14.42 9.87
CA ARG A 47 20.18 15.40 9.09
C ARG A 47 20.53 15.41 7.61
N GLU A 48 21.70 14.89 7.27
CA GLU A 48 22.26 14.78 5.92
C GLU A 48 21.62 13.64 5.13
N LEU A 49 20.98 12.68 5.81
CA LEU A 49 20.26 11.61 5.13
C LEU A 49 18.99 12.14 4.45
N PRO A 50 18.55 11.47 3.37
CA PRO A 50 17.27 11.81 2.74
C PRO A 50 16.14 11.84 3.77
N PRO A 51 15.23 12.82 3.69
CA PRO A 51 14.18 13.00 4.70
C PRO A 51 13.15 11.86 4.73
N GLU A 52 13.20 10.96 3.74
CA GLU A 52 12.40 9.74 3.64
C GLU A 52 12.96 8.54 4.42
N VAL A 53 14.18 8.66 4.97
CA VAL A 53 14.74 7.62 5.83
C VAL A 53 13.93 7.56 7.14
N PRO A 54 13.40 6.38 7.52
CA PRO A 54 12.60 6.26 8.74
C PRO A 54 13.38 6.64 10.00
N VAL A 55 12.75 7.46 10.84
CA VAL A 55 13.23 7.85 12.17
C VAL A 55 12.57 6.99 13.26
N ILE A 56 11.31 6.60 13.04
CA ILE A 56 10.53 5.77 13.96
C ILE A 56 9.98 4.57 13.20
N ILE A 57 10.08 3.40 13.81
CA ILE A 57 9.41 2.19 13.33
C ILE A 57 8.58 1.62 14.48
N MET A 58 7.26 1.61 14.29
CA MET A 58 6.30 0.97 15.20
C MET A 58 5.77 -0.32 14.56
N LYS A 59 5.57 -1.37 15.36
CA LYS A 59 5.07 -2.66 14.89
C LYS A 59 4.09 -3.26 15.88
N SER A 60 3.14 -4.05 15.38
CA SER A 60 2.42 -4.98 16.23
C SER A 60 3.31 -6.20 16.52
N SER A 61 3.20 -6.79 17.71
CA SER A 61 4.02 -7.93 18.16
C SER A 61 3.87 -9.15 17.26
N ASN A 62 2.69 -9.31 16.64
CA ASN A 62 2.44 -10.38 15.67
C ASN A 62 2.98 -10.07 14.26
N GLY A 63 3.48 -8.86 14.00
CA GLY A 63 4.00 -8.43 12.70
C GLY A 63 2.95 -8.08 11.64
N ALA A 64 1.65 -8.10 11.97
CA ALA A 64 0.58 -7.76 11.04
C ALA A 64 0.60 -6.29 10.61
N TYR A 65 0.92 -5.39 11.53
CA TYR A 65 0.90 -3.95 11.31
C TYR A 65 2.28 -3.35 11.55
N SER A 66 2.65 -2.39 10.71
CA SER A 66 3.80 -1.53 10.97
C SER A 66 3.55 -0.11 10.48
N CYS A 67 4.17 0.86 11.15
CA CYS A 67 4.17 2.25 10.75
C CYS A 67 5.60 2.77 10.77
N ASN A 68 6.07 3.20 9.62
CA ASN A 68 7.37 3.84 9.47
C ASN A 68 7.15 5.34 9.35
N ILE A 69 7.79 6.12 10.21
CA ILE A 69 7.67 7.58 10.23
C ILE A 69 9.07 8.14 9.95
N SER A 70 9.17 8.87 8.84
CA SER A 70 10.35 9.64 8.45
C SER A 70 10.07 11.14 8.62
N ARG A 71 10.98 12.00 8.17
CA ARG A 71 10.81 13.45 8.28
C ARG A 71 9.83 14.02 7.25
N SER A 72 9.66 13.37 6.09
CA SER A 72 8.74 13.84 5.03
C SER A 72 7.68 12.81 4.62
N ARG A 73 7.70 11.61 5.21
CA ARG A 73 6.79 10.53 4.83
C ARG A 73 6.40 9.62 5.98
N ILE A 74 5.14 9.19 5.99
CA ILE A 74 4.60 8.18 6.90
C ILE A 74 4.07 7.01 6.08
N ASP A 75 4.51 5.79 6.35
CA ASP A 75 4.05 4.57 5.69
C ASP A 75 3.37 3.64 6.70
N PHE A 76 2.05 3.48 6.55
CA PHE A 76 1.28 2.51 7.30
C PHE A 76 1.09 1.24 6.49
N ASN A 77 1.46 0.09 7.06
CA ASN A 77 1.48 -1.19 6.37
C ASN A 77 0.67 -2.24 7.14
N LEU A 78 -0.05 -3.05 6.38
CA LEU A 78 -0.63 -4.31 6.82
C LEU A 78 0.02 -5.44 6.03
N SER A 79 0.58 -6.41 6.73
CA SER A 79 1.10 -7.66 6.17
C SER A 79 0.18 -8.81 6.55
N ARG A 80 -0.11 -9.71 5.61
CA ARG A 80 -0.84 -10.94 5.93
C ARG A 80 0.07 -11.85 6.75
N ILE A 81 -0.35 -12.13 7.98
CA ILE A 81 0.31 -13.12 8.86
C ILE A 81 -0.59 -14.32 9.19
N ASN A 82 -1.91 -14.18 8.99
CA ASN A 82 -2.90 -15.21 9.28
C ASN A 82 -3.56 -15.62 7.96
N GLU A 83 -3.32 -16.85 7.55
CA GLU A 83 -3.82 -17.41 6.28
C GLU A 83 -5.34 -17.63 6.27
N GLU A 84 -5.97 -17.74 7.43
CA GLU A 84 -7.41 -17.97 7.58
C GLU A 84 -8.24 -16.68 7.47
N LYS A 85 -7.64 -15.51 7.77
CA LYS A 85 -8.36 -14.23 7.73
C LYS A 85 -8.76 -13.89 6.29
N SER A 86 -10.02 -13.57 6.05
CA SER A 86 -10.52 -13.23 4.70
C SER A 86 -9.87 -11.95 4.17
N ASN A 87 -9.72 -11.82 2.84
CA ASN A 87 -9.22 -10.58 2.25
C ASN A 87 -10.14 -9.39 2.56
N SER A 88 -11.47 -9.60 2.56
CA SER A 88 -12.44 -8.56 2.89
C SER A 88 -12.27 -8.04 4.31
N ASP A 89 -12.01 -8.92 5.28
CA ASP A 89 -11.80 -8.49 6.67
C ASP A 89 -10.51 -7.70 6.82
N LEU A 90 -9.45 -8.09 6.10
CA LEU A 90 -8.19 -7.32 6.08
C LEU A 90 -8.40 -5.93 5.46
N VAL A 91 -9.06 -5.83 4.31
CA VAL A 91 -9.33 -4.53 3.66
C VAL A 91 -10.21 -3.64 4.54
N LYS A 92 -11.27 -4.19 5.15
CA LYS A 92 -12.16 -3.45 6.05
C LYS A 92 -11.40 -2.90 7.26
N ASP A 93 -10.64 -3.77 7.92
CA ASP A 93 -9.82 -3.42 9.09
C ASP A 93 -8.76 -2.36 8.76
N PHE A 94 -8.10 -2.50 7.60
CA PHE A 94 -7.14 -1.53 7.08
C PHE A 94 -7.78 -0.17 6.85
N ASN A 95 -8.90 -0.10 6.13
CA ASN A 95 -9.57 1.16 5.78
C ASN A 95 -10.03 1.94 7.03
N VAL A 96 -10.53 1.24 8.06
CA VAL A 96 -10.90 1.88 9.34
C VAL A 96 -9.68 2.57 9.98
N LYS A 97 -8.52 1.91 9.98
CA LYS A 97 -7.27 2.47 10.51
C LYS A 97 -6.74 3.62 9.66
N ILE A 98 -6.87 3.54 8.34
CA ILE A 98 -6.52 4.64 7.43
C ILE A 98 -7.36 5.89 7.70
N SER A 99 -8.66 5.77 7.89
CA SER A 99 -9.51 6.93 8.20
C SER A 99 -9.10 7.60 9.51
N ALA A 100 -8.73 6.82 10.53
CA ALA A 100 -8.21 7.36 11.79
C ALA A 100 -6.84 8.05 11.61
N LEU A 101 -5.95 7.47 10.81
CA LEU A 101 -4.64 8.05 10.48
C LEU A 101 -4.75 9.35 9.67
N ILE A 102 -5.62 9.39 8.65
CA ILE A 102 -5.88 10.59 7.83
C ILE A 102 -6.26 11.74 8.76
N LYS A 103 -7.19 11.50 9.69
CA LYS A 103 -7.62 12.51 10.65
C LYS A 103 -6.45 13.00 11.51
N TYR A 104 -5.74 12.06 12.13
CA TYR A 104 -4.64 12.37 13.05
C TYR A 104 -3.49 13.13 12.38
N ILE A 105 -3.05 12.71 11.19
CA ILE A 105 -1.92 13.35 10.51
C ILE A 105 -2.30 14.75 10.05
N LEU A 106 -3.50 14.95 9.49
CA LEU A 106 -3.95 16.27 9.04
C LEU A 106 -4.23 17.27 10.17
N GLU A 107 -4.40 16.81 11.41
CA GLU A 107 -4.44 17.68 12.59
C GLU A 107 -3.06 18.28 12.94
N LYS A 108 -1.98 17.71 12.40
CA LYS A 108 -0.58 18.05 12.74
C LYS A 108 0.21 18.61 11.56
N GLN A 109 0.05 18.02 10.38
CA GLN A 109 0.85 18.30 9.20
C GLN A 109 0.00 18.34 7.94
N GLU A 110 0.42 19.16 6.98
CA GLU A 110 -0.18 19.16 5.65
C GLU A 110 0.33 18.00 4.80
N ILE A 111 -0.56 17.40 4.01
CA ILE A 111 -0.24 16.27 3.13
C ILE A 111 -0.41 16.72 1.68
N ILE A 112 0.63 16.55 0.86
CA ILE A 112 0.64 16.94 -0.56
C ILE A 112 0.49 15.75 -1.50
N ARG A 113 0.78 14.54 -1.01
CA ARG A 113 0.62 13.31 -1.77
C ARG A 113 0.22 12.15 -0.87
N PHE A 114 -0.60 11.25 -1.41
CA PHE A 114 -0.87 9.94 -0.84
C PHE A 114 -0.46 8.84 -1.82
N GLY A 115 -0.24 7.64 -1.30
CA GLY A 115 -0.11 6.42 -2.08
C GLY A 115 -0.81 5.27 -1.40
N MET A 116 -1.61 4.51 -2.14
CA MET A 116 -2.27 3.30 -1.67
C MET A 116 -1.76 2.14 -2.52
N VAL A 117 -1.06 1.20 -1.90
CA VAL A 117 -0.49 0.04 -2.58
C VAL A 117 -1.14 -1.22 -2.05
N ALA A 118 -1.58 -2.09 -2.95
CA ALA A 118 -2.04 -3.42 -2.63
C ALA A 118 -1.26 -4.46 -3.43
N ARG A 119 -0.79 -5.49 -2.74
CA ARG A 119 -0.06 -6.62 -3.32
C ARG A 119 -0.84 -7.89 -3.05
N TYR A 120 -1.09 -8.65 -4.11
CA TYR A 120 -1.83 -9.90 -4.08
C TYR A 120 -1.05 -11.00 -4.78
N PHE A 121 -1.16 -12.21 -4.23
CA PHE A 121 -0.73 -13.43 -4.90
C PHE A 121 -1.95 -14.27 -5.27
N HIS A 122 -2.04 -14.67 -6.53
CA HIS A 122 -3.04 -15.61 -7.01
C HIS A 122 -2.35 -16.91 -7.39
N LYS A 123 -2.60 -17.98 -6.64
CA LYS A 123 -2.01 -19.29 -6.91
C LYS A 123 -2.49 -19.82 -8.26
N ASP A 124 -1.60 -20.01 -9.21
CA ASP A 124 -1.93 -20.50 -10.55
C ASP A 124 -0.76 -21.25 -11.18
N ASN A 125 -0.92 -22.57 -11.30
CA ASN A 125 0.09 -23.44 -11.90
C ASN A 125 0.29 -23.20 -13.40
N MET A 126 -0.59 -22.42 -14.02
CA MET A 126 -0.56 -22.08 -15.44
C MET A 126 -0.42 -20.56 -15.65
N ALA A 127 0.15 -19.83 -14.69
CA ALA A 127 0.25 -18.37 -14.67
C ALA A 127 0.64 -17.73 -16.02
N ILE A 128 1.71 -18.22 -16.67
CA ILE A 128 2.15 -17.74 -17.99
C ILE A 128 1.06 -17.92 -19.04
N ARG A 129 0.44 -19.10 -19.11
CA ARG A 129 -0.66 -19.37 -20.05
C ARG A 129 -1.86 -18.47 -19.78
N THR A 130 -2.21 -18.28 -18.50
CA THR A 130 -3.29 -17.41 -18.07
C THR A 130 -3.05 -15.96 -18.50
N LEU A 131 -1.88 -15.40 -18.20
CA LEU A 131 -1.53 -14.02 -18.61
C LEU A 131 -1.47 -13.87 -20.12
N ARG A 132 -0.83 -14.82 -20.83
CA ARG A 132 -0.78 -14.81 -22.28
C ARG A 132 -2.17 -14.74 -22.89
N GLY A 133 -3.06 -15.65 -22.50
CA GLY A 133 -4.41 -15.73 -23.06
C GLY A 133 -5.25 -14.47 -22.80
N LYS A 134 -4.94 -13.71 -21.76
CA LYS A 134 -5.68 -12.51 -21.39
C LYS A 134 -5.12 -11.21 -21.95
N TYR A 135 -3.80 -11.07 -22.01
CA TYR A 135 -3.15 -9.78 -22.23
C TYR A 135 -2.22 -9.72 -23.44
N PHE A 136 -1.81 -10.87 -23.98
CA PHE A 136 -0.79 -10.91 -25.02
C PHE A 136 -1.31 -11.60 -26.27
N THR A 137 -0.68 -11.27 -27.39
CA THR A 137 -0.90 -11.97 -28.67
C THR A 137 0.01 -13.20 -28.76
N SER A 138 -0.11 -13.97 -29.83
CA SER A 138 0.76 -15.13 -30.09
C SER A 138 2.25 -14.77 -30.28
N LEU A 139 2.60 -13.48 -30.34
CA LEU A 139 4.01 -13.03 -30.44
C LEU A 139 4.85 -13.45 -29.23
N VAL A 140 4.22 -13.76 -28.09
CA VAL A 140 4.92 -14.21 -26.87
C VAL A 140 4.85 -15.72 -26.67
N ASP A 141 4.49 -16.49 -27.70
CA ASP A 141 4.47 -17.94 -27.63
C ASP A 141 5.88 -18.50 -27.32
N GLY A 142 5.94 -19.40 -26.33
CA GLY A 142 7.21 -19.95 -25.83
C GLY A 142 7.90 -19.10 -24.76
N ALA A 143 7.33 -17.95 -24.38
CA ALA A 143 7.89 -17.13 -23.29
C ALA A 143 7.90 -17.89 -21.95
N GLU A 144 9.03 -17.84 -21.26
CA GLU A 144 9.22 -18.41 -19.91
C GLU A 144 8.85 -17.41 -18.79
N GLU A 145 8.71 -16.13 -19.13
CA GLU A 145 8.30 -15.07 -18.23
C GLU A 145 7.32 -14.13 -18.95
N LEU A 146 6.28 -13.70 -18.25
CA LEU A 146 5.35 -12.67 -18.73
C LEU A 146 4.99 -11.72 -17.61
N SER A 147 5.12 -10.43 -17.90
CA SER A 147 4.69 -9.34 -17.04
C SER A 147 4.08 -8.20 -17.85
N LEU A 148 3.11 -7.52 -17.26
CA LEU A 148 2.45 -6.35 -17.83
C LEU A 148 2.41 -5.25 -16.78
N ARG A 149 2.78 -4.03 -17.19
CA ARG A 149 2.65 -2.83 -16.36
C ARG A 149 2.01 -1.70 -17.15
N TYR A 150 1.01 -1.04 -16.57
CA TYR A 150 0.38 0.12 -17.16
C TYR A 150 -0.13 1.10 -16.10
N ASN A 151 -0.37 2.35 -16.50
CA ASN A 151 -0.95 3.39 -15.64
C ASN A 151 -2.25 3.90 -16.25
N LYS A 152 -3.36 3.81 -15.51
CA LYS A 152 -4.63 4.44 -15.87
C LYS A 152 -4.79 5.73 -15.10
N GLN A 153 -4.55 6.86 -15.75
CA GLN A 153 -4.77 8.17 -15.14
C GLN A 153 -6.26 8.54 -15.11
N SER A 154 -6.66 9.22 -14.05
CA SER A 154 -8.01 9.78 -13.88
C SER A 154 -7.95 11.10 -13.12
N ASP A 155 -9.01 11.89 -13.16
CA ASP A 155 -9.16 13.10 -12.38
C ASP A 155 -10.27 12.92 -11.33
N TYR A 156 -9.98 13.28 -10.07
CA TYR A 156 -10.97 13.26 -8.99
C TYR A 156 -10.66 14.33 -7.95
N CYS A 157 -11.68 15.05 -7.47
CA CYS A 157 -11.54 16.18 -6.55
C CYS A 157 -10.50 17.24 -7.00
N GLY A 158 -10.28 17.40 -8.30
CA GLY A 158 -9.28 18.35 -8.85
C GLY A 158 -7.83 17.87 -8.75
N TYR A 159 -7.60 16.59 -8.47
CA TYR A 159 -6.29 15.92 -8.48
C TYR A 159 -6.22 14.89 -9.60
N LYS A 160 -5.06 14.84 -10.27
CA LYS A 160 -4.71 13.75 -11.17
C LYS A 160 -4.27 12.56 -10.35
N ILE A 161 -4.89 11.41 -10.58
CA ILE A 161 -4.66 10.17 -9.87
C ILE A 161 -4.10 9.13 -10.85
N ASN A 162 -2.93 8.60 -10.52
CA ASN A 162 -2.37 7.42 -11.16
C ASN A 162 -2.98 6.17 -10.56
N ASP A 163 -3.28 5.18 -11.40
CA ASP A 163 -3.68 3.83 -11.03
C ASP A 163 -2.75 2.89 -11.79
N VAL A 164 -1.59 2.65 -11.19
CA VAL A 164 -0.51 1.84 -11.75
C VAL A 164 -0.78 0.38 -11.39
N ILE A 165 -0.91 -0.46 -12.40
CA ILE A 165 -1.15 -1.89 -12.25
C ILE A 165 0.03 -2.64 -12.85
N GLU A 166 0.54 -3.59 -12.08
CA GLU A 166 1.61 -4.49 -12.47
C GLU A 166 1.15 -5.93 -12.18
N ILE A 167 1.26 -6.79 -13.20
CA ILE A 167 0.79 -8.17 -13.17
C ILE A 167 1.90 -9.04 -13.75
N SER A 168 2.41 -9.99 -12.98
CA SER A 168 3.54 -10.82 -13.38
C SER A 168 3.29 -12.28 -13.05
N ALA A 169 3.61 -13.18 -13.98
CA ALA A 169 3.71 -14.61 -13.68
C ALA A 169 5.00 -14.83 -12.88
N VAL A 170 4.90 -15.46 -11.72
CA VAL A 170 6.03 -15.65 -10.79
C VAL A 170 6.01 -17.04 -10.18
N ASP A 171 7.20 -17.49 -9.80
CA ASP A 171 7.40 -18.60 -8.87
C ASP A 171 7.73 -18.02 -7.50
N ALA A 172 6.77 -18.00 -6.59
CA ALA A 172 6.94 -17.45 -5.24
C ALA A 172 7.30 -18.57 -4.25
N VAL A 173 8.16 -18.28 -3.29
CA VAL A 173 8.41 -19.19 -2.16
C VAL A 173 7.49 -18.81 -1.01
N ASN A 174 6.57 -19.68 -0.64
CA ASN A 174 5.64 -19.51 0.46
C ASN A 174 5.89 -20.60 1.51
N ASN A 175 6.34 -20.22 2.72
CA ASN A 175 6.72 -21.16 3.79
C ASN A 175 7.71 -22.26 3.33
N GLY A 176 8.66 -21.92 2.46
CA GLY A 176 9.64 -22.86 1.90
C GLY A 176 9.12 -23.72 0.75
N ILE A 177 7.86 -23.58 0.35
CA ILE A 177 7.25 -24.28 -0.79
C ILE A 177 7.24 -23.32 -1.98
N GLN A 178 7.80 -23.75 -3.10
CA GLN A 178 7.72 -23.00 -4.35
C GLN A 178 6.31 -23.14 -4.94
N GLU A 179 5.59 -22.04 -5.05
CA GLU A 179 4.25 -21.95 -5.60
C GLU A 179 4.26 -21.08 -6.85
N LYS A 180 3.75 -21.62 -7.96
CA LYS A 180 3.51 -20.86 -9.18
C LYS A 180 2.27 -20.00 -9.03
N GLY A 181 2.31 -18.77 -9.52
CA GLY A 181 1.15 -17.91 -9.50
C GLY A 181 1.34 -16.60 -10.24
N ILE A 182 0.37 -15.71 -10.01
CA ILE A 182 0.34 -14.37 -10.57
C ILE A 182 0.46 -13.39 -9.40
N LEU A 183 1.49 -12.57 -9.42
CA LEU A 183 1.64 -11.43 -8.52
C LEU A 183 0.93 -10.23 -9.15
N VAL A 184 0.06 -9.59 -8.39
CA VAL A 184 -0.59 -8.34 -8.78
C VAL A 184 -0.21 -7.26 -7.78
N GLN A 185 0.36 -6.17 -8.28
CA GLN A 185 0.55 -4.93 -7.53
C GLN A 185 -0.32 -3.85 -8.14
N ARG A 186 -1.10 -3.16 -7.30
CA ARG A 186 -1.86 -1.97 -7.67
C ARG A 186 -1.43 -0.82 -6.79
N ASP A 187 -0.91 0.24 -7.39
CA ASP A 187 -0.44 1.46 -6.74
C ASP A 187 -1.28 2.65 -7.23
N ILE A 188 -2.06 3.22 -6.32
CA ILE A 188 -2.92 4.37 -6.56
C ILE A 188 -2.36 5.56 -5.81
N ASN A 189 -1.94 6.60 -6.52
CA ASN A 189 -1.35 7.79 -5.93
C ASN A 189 -1.73 9.04 -6.72
N ASN A 190 -1.73 10.20 -6.08
CA ASN A 190 -1.89 11.45 -6.81
C ASN A 190 -0.57 11.95 -7.41
N VAL A 191 -0.69 12.67 -8.51
CA VAL A 191 0.34 13.59 -8.99
C VAL A 191 0.34 14.80 -8.05
N PRO A 192 1.49 15.19 -7.46
CA PRO A 192 1.59 16.39 -6.66
C PRO A 192 1.13 17.61 -7.46
N LYS A 193 0.30 18.44 -6.84
CA LYS A 193 -0.17 19.71 -7.42
C LYS A 193 0.48 20.84 -6.63
N SER A 194 1.28 21.64 -7.33
CA SER A 194 2.08 22.71 -6.70
C SER A 194 1.17 23.69 -5.94
N GLY A 195 1.61 24.09 -4.74
CA GLY A 195 0.87 25.00 -3.87
C GLY A 195 -0.44 24.44 -3.29
N SER A 196 -0.68 23.14 -3.36
CA SER A 196 -1.89 22.51 -2.79
C SER A 196 -1.56 21.41 -1.81
N HIS A 197 -2.39 21.29 -0.79
CA HIS A 197 -2.43 20.19 0.17
C HIS A 197 -3.84 19.62 0.23
N PHE A 198 -3.99 18.44 0.81
CA PHE A 198 -5.30 17.88 1.05
C PHE A 198 -5.92 18.44 2.34
N ASP A 199 -7.19 18.86 2.25
CA ASP A 199 -8.04 18.91 3.44
C ASP A 199 -8.54 17.49 3.80
N PHE A 200 -9.05 17.35 5.03
CA PHE A 200 -9.54 16.08 5.56
C PHE A 200 -10.62 15.43 4.68
N ASN A 201 -11.62 16.20 4.26
CA ASN A 201 -12.73 15.67 3.47
C ASN A 201 -12.28 15.21 2.10
N THR A 202 -11.34 15.93 1.49
CA THR A 202 -10.78 15.60 0.18
C THR A 202 -9.96 14.32 0.24
N LEU A 203 -9.03 14.18 1.20
CA LEU A 203 -8.23 12.96 1.32
C LEU A 203 -9.07 11.74 1.72
N LEU A 204 -10.06 11.92 2.60
CA LEU A 204 -10.99 10.86 2.97
C LEU A 204 -11.80 10.38 1.76
N LYS A 205 -12.39 11.31 0.98
CA LYS A 205 -13.13 10.96 -0.24
C LYS A 205 -12.25 10.25 -1.26
N LEU A 206 -10.99 10.67 -1.44
CA LEU A 206 -10.03 9.99 -2.31
C LEU A 206 -9.77 8.55 -1.82
N SER A 207 -9.49 8.38 -0.53
CA SER A 207 -9.27 7.06 0.07
C SER A 207 -10.48 6.15 -0.14
N GLU A 208 -11.69 6.63 0.18
CA GLU A 208 -12.93 5.87 0.02
C GLU A 208 -13.26 5.56 -1.45
N LYS A 209 -13.01 6.51 -2.36
CA LYS A 209 -13.24 6.33 -3.80
C LYS A 209 -12.40 5.20 -4.38
N TYR A 210 -11.16 5.09 -3.92
CA TYR A 210 -10.20 4.13 -4.46
C TYR A 210 -10.08 2.84 -3.65
N ALA A 211 -10.53 2.79 -2.39
CA ALA A 211 -10.55 1.58 -1.58
C ALA A 211 -11.22 0.35 -2.26
N PRO A 212 -12.35 0.48 -3.00
CA PRO A 212 -12.91 -0.65 -3.74
C PRO A 212 -11.97 -1.25 -4.78
N LYS A 213 -11.06 -0.46 -5.36
CA LYS A 213 -10.11 -0.91 -6.39
C LYS A 213 -9.05 -1.89 -5.88
N ILE A 214 -8.82 -1.94 -4.56
CA ILE A 214 -7.86 -2.86 -3.96
C ILE A 214 -8.53 -4.10 -3.35
N THR A 215 -9.80 -4.34 -3.64
CA THR A 215 -10.52 -5.54 -3.19
C THR A 215 -10.18 -6.76 -4.03
N GLU A 216 -10.34 -7.95 -3.46
CA GLU A 216 -10.10 -9.22 -4.16
C GLU A 216 -10.89 -9.32 -5.48
N ALA A 217 -12.15 -8.89 -5.51
CA ALA A 217 -12.97 -8.94 -6.72
C ALA A 217 -12.39 -8.11 -7.88
N GLU A 218 -11.88 -6.91 -7.59
CA GLU A 218 -11.24 -6.06 -8.60
C GLU A 218 -9.90 -6.63 -9.05
N ILE A 219 -9.15 -7.26 -8.15
CA ILE A 219 -7.88 -7.93 -8.48
C ILE A 219 -8.11 -9.19 -9.31
N GLU A 220 -9.13 -9.99 -8.99
CA GLU A 220 -9.46 -11.18 -9.79
C GLU A 220 -9.90 -10.84 -11.21
N ARG A 221 -10.56 -9.69 -11.42
CA ARG A 221 -10.86 -9.17 -12.77
C ARG A 221 -9.62 -8.80 -13.57
N LEU A 222 -8.46 -8.63 -12.94
CA LEU A 222 -7.17 -8.48 -13.63
C LEU A 222 -6.55 -9.82 -14.01
N ILE A 223 -7.09 -10.94 -13.53
CA ILE A 223 -6.54 -12.28 -13.78
C ILE A 223 -7.46 -13.11 -14.68
N LYS A 224 -8.76 -13.11 -14.39
CA LYS A 224 -9.80 -13.90 -15.07
C LYS A 224 -10.43 -13.18 -16.25
#